data_AF-A0ABD5S5M0-F1
#
_entry.id   AF-A0ABD5S5M0-F1
#
_cell.length_a   1.000
_cell.length_b   1.000
_cell.length_c   1.000
_cell.angle_alpha   90.00
_cell.angle_beta   90.00
_cell.angle_gamma   90.00
#
_symmetry.space_group_name_H-M   'P 1'
#
loop_
_entity.id
_entity.type
_entity.pdbx_description
1 polymer ?
#
loop_
_entity_poly.entity_id
_entity_poly.type
_entity_poly.pdbx_seq_one_letter_code
_entity_poly.pdbx_strand_id
1 'polypeptide(L)'
;AAGHVNPTTGGGIPGAAKSAHWAVKRAVEAISEGDTSESALWSYNRDVMTDFGKKFAGIDLYNVWGTAHDVEELTDVVTAVPGQQLADALGRGTGSSMGLGLKLKTAVETFGHRETLGELYRVQRKAAELRDHYDRYPASPEAFEAWKEVRDGIMDDVYAITGADPKY
;
A
#
# COMPACT_ATOMS: atom_id res chain seq x y z
N ALA A 1 4.21 -11.95 16.32
CA ALA A 1 4.26 -10.47 16.42
C ALA A 1 3.34 -9.86 15.36
N ALA A 2 2.93 -8.59 15.51
CA ALA A 2 1.81 -7.96 14.77
C ALA A 2 2.12 -7.41 13.36
N GLY A 3 3.23 -7.80 12.72
CA GLY A 3 3.50 -7.41 11.33
C GLY A 3 3.82 -5.93 11.07
N HIS A 4 4.26 -5.15 12.07
CA HIS A 4 4.55 -3.71 11.94
C HIS A 4 5.87 -3.37 11.23
N VAL A 5 6.29 -4.21 10.30
CA VAL A 5 7.50 -3.98 9.49
C VAL A 5 7.09 -3.24 8.23
N ASN A 6 7.85 -2.21 7.83
CA ASN A 6 7.65 -1.60 6.53
C ASN A 6 7.88 -2.69 5.47
N PRO A 7 6.87 -3.04 4.67
CA PRO A 7 6.94 -4.23 3.86
C PRO A 7 7.92 -4.10 2.70
N THR A 8 8.27 -2.87 2.28
CA THR A 8 9.22 -2.63 1.18
C THR A 8 10.66 -2.54 1.66
N THR A 9 10.91 -1.96 2.83
CA THR A 9 12.29 -1.75 3.33
C THR A 9 12.74 -2.79 4.35
N GLY A 10 11.83 -3.60 4.89
CA GLY A 10 12.09 -4.47 6.03
C GLY A 10 12.33 -3.71 7.35
N GLY A 11 12.19 -2.38 7.35
CA GLY A 11 12.43 -1.55 8.53
C GLY A 11 11.33 -1.67 9.58
N GLY A 12 11.64 -2.29 10.72
CA GLY A 12 10.68 -2.51 11.82
C GLY A 12 10.75 -1.54 12.98
N ILE A 13 11.88 -0.84 13.20
CA ILE A 13 12.09 -0.01 14.40
C ILE A 13 11.03 1.10 14.54
N PRO A 14 10.71 1.91 13.50
CA PRO A 14 9.69 2.95 13.64
C PRO A 14 8.29 2.38 13.87
N GLY A 15 7.93 1.28 13.19
CA GLY A 15 6.63 0.63 13.34
C GLY A 15 6.45 0.04 14.74
N ALA A 16 7.50 -0.59 15.27
CA ALA A 16 7.53 -1.09 16.65
C ALA A 16 7.33 0.06 17.65
N ALA A 17 8.10 1.14 17.55
CA ALA A 17 7.98 2.29 18.45
C ALA A 17 6.59 2.95 18.40
N LYS A 18 6.04 3.18 17.20
CA LYS A 18 4.69 3.72 17.03
C LYS A 18 3.60 2.81 17.59
N SER A 19 3.68 1.51 17.34
CA SER A 19 2.72 0.57 17.89
C SER A 19 2.81 0.48 19.42
N ALA A 20 4.00 0.52 19.99
CA ALA A 20 4.18 0.54 21.44
C ALA A 20 3.56 1.80 22.07
N HIS A 21 3.68 2.96 21.41
CA HIS A 21 3.01 4.18 21.85
C HIS A 21 1.49 4.01 21.96
N TRP A 22 0.84 3.48 20.91
CA TRP A 22 -0.61 3.23 20.94
C TRP A 22 -0.98 2.15 21.96
N ALA A 23 -0.22 1.05 22.03
CA ALA A 23 -0.47 -0.05 22.95
C ALA A 23 -0.44 0.41 24.42
N VAL A 24 0.60 1.16 24.81
CA VAL A 24 0.73 1.70 26.17
C VAL A 24 -0.42 2.63 26.49
N LYS A 25 -0.77 3.53 25.57
CA LYS A 25 -1.88 4.47 25.76
C LYS A 25 -3.20 3.74 26.03
N ARG A 26 -3.55 2.77 25.17
CA ARG A 26 -4.82 2.02 25.31
C ARG A 26 -4.83 1.07 26.49
N ALA A 27 -3.69 0.47 26.84
CA ALA A 27 -3.59 -0.37 28.02
C ALA A 27 -3.80 0.45 29.31
N VAL A 28 -3.21 1.65 29.41
CA VAL A 28 -3.40 2.52 30.58
C VAL A 28 -4.85 2.98 30.71
N GLU A 29 -5.49 3.38 29.60
CA GLU A 29 -6.91 3.76 29.57
C GLU A 29 -7.79 2.60 30.06
N ALA A 30 -7.67 1.42 29.43
CA ALA A 30 -8.43 0.21 29.78
C ALA A 30 -8.29 -0.21 31.25
N ILE A 31 -7.05 -0.21 31.77
CA ILE A 31 -6.78 -0.55 33.18
C ILE A 31 -7.41 0.49 34.13
N SER A 32 -7.34 1.77 33.79
CA SER A 32 -7.88 2.86 34.63
C SER A 32 -9.40 2.82 34.68
N GLU A 33 -10.04 2.41 33.60
CA GLU A 33 -11.50 2.26 33.49
C GLU A 33 -12.00 0.91 34.04
N GLY A 34 -11.09 -0.03 34.31
CA GLY A 34 -11.42 -1.36 34.81
C GLY A 34 -12.02 -2.29 33.74
N ASP A 35 -11.88 -1.94 32.45
CA ASP A 35 -12.37 -2.72 31.32
C ASP A 35 -11.21 -3.09 30.38
N THR A 36 -10.80 -4.36 30.45
CA THR A 36 -9.78 -4.93 29.57
C THR A 36 -10.38 -5.85 28.50
N SER A 37 -11.65 -5.64 28.16
CA SER A 37 -12.32 -6.38 27.08
C SER A 37 -11.71 -6.06 25.71
N GLU A 38 -12.02 -6.91 24.73
CA GLU A 38 -11.63 -6.66 23.34
C GLU A 38 -12.17 -5.32 22.82
N SER A 39 -13.42 -4.98 23.14
CA SER A 39 -14.04 -3.72 22.74
C SER A 39 -13.30 -2.51 23.29
N ALA A 40 -12.87 -2.56 24.56
CA ALA A 40 -12.09 -1.48 25.17
C ALA A 40 -10.70 -1.33 24.53
N LEU A 41 -10.06 -2.46 24.18
CA LEU A 41 -8.73 -2.46 23.56
C LEU A 41 -8.78 -2.25 22.04
N TRP A 42 -9.94 -2.34 21.39
CA TRP A 42 -10.09 -2.27 19.93
C TRP A 42 -9.57 -0.97 19.32
N SER A 43 -9.64 0.12 20.08
CA SER A 43 -9.12 1.43 19.68
C SER A 43 -7.63 1.39 19.30
N TYR A 44 -6.86 0.47 19.87
CA TYR A 44 -5.48 0.21 19.47
C TYR A 44 -5.37 -0.20 17.99
N ASN A 45 -6.20 -1.15 17.55
CA ASN A 45 -6.20 -1.61 16.15
C ASN A 45 -6.51 -0.44 15.23
N ARG A 46 -7.53 0.35 15.56
CA ARG A 46 -7.92 1.52 14.79
C ARG A 46 -6.79 2.56 14.72
N ASP A 47 -6.14 2.87 15.84
CA ASP A 47 -5.05 3.85 15.87
C ASP A 47 -3.86 3.40 15.02
N VAL A 48 -3.44 2.13 15.16
CA VAL A 48 -2.34 1.56 14.37
C VAL A 48 -2.67 1.58 12.88
N MET A 49 -3.85 1.10 12.53
CA MET A 49 -4.25 0.93 11.13
C MET A 49 -4.51 2.27 10.43
N THR A 50 -5.00 3.29 11.14
CA THR A 50 -5.24 4.63 10.58
C THR A 50 -4.02 5.57 10.65
N ASP A 51 -3.02 5.31 11.51
CA ASP A 51 -1.72 5.99 11.50
C ASP A 51 -0.82 5.42 10.40
N PHE A 52 0.00 4.42 10.73
CA PHE A 52 1.02 3.91 9.80
C PHE A 52 0.57 2.67 9.04
N GLY A 53 -0.42 1.93 9.55
CA GLY A 53 -0.91 0.70 8.92
C GLY A 53 -1.45 0.93 7.50
N LYS A 54 -2.25 1.97 7.28
CA LYS A 54 -2.75 2.34 5.95
C LYS A 54 -1.63 2.58 4.94
N LYS A 55 -0.56 3.25 5.38
CA LYS A 55 0.61 3.51 4.53
C LYS A 55 1.26 2.18 4.17
N PHE A 56 1.46 1.30 5.17
CA PHE A 56 2.07 -0.01 4.97
C PHE A 56 1.24 -0.90 4.05
N ALA A 57 -0.08 -0.97 4.25
CA ALA A 57 -0.99 -1.71 3.39
C ALA A 57 -0.90 -1.23 1.92
N GLY A 58 -0.95 0.08 1.70
CA GLY A 58 -0.88 0.62 0.35
C GLY A 58 0.50 0.48 -0.31
N ILE A 59 1.61 0.55 0.45
CA ILE A 59 2.94 0.32 -0.15
C ILE A 59 3.24 -1.17 -0.37
N ASP A 60 2.60 -2.07 0.37
CA ASP A 60 2.79 -3.51 0.17
C ASP A 60 2.30 -3.98 -1.20
N LEU A 61 1.31 -3.30 -1.78
CA LEU A 61 0.85 -3.63 -3.13
C LEU A 61 1.96 -3.46 -4.19
N TYR A 62 2.92 -2.55 -3.97
CA TYR A 62 4.09 -2.43 -4.84
C TYR A 62 5.07 -3.59 -4.63
N ASN A 63 5.12 -4.19 -3.44
CA ASN A 63 5.89 -5.41 -3.24
C ASN A 63 5.22 -6.58 -3.92
N VAL A 64 3.89 -6.73 -3.81
CA VAL A 64 3.14 -7.79 -4.52
C VAL A 64 3.38 -7.69 -6.02
N TRP A 65 3.26 -6.48 -6.58
CA TRP A 65 3.58 -6.22 -7.97
C TRP A 65 5.05 -6.55 -8.29
N GLY A 66 6.00 -5.99 -7.52
CA GLY A 66 7.43 -6.21 -7.77
C GLY A 66 7.86 -7.67 -7.67
N THR A 67 7.21 -8.49 -6.84
CA THR A 67 7.47 -9.94 -6.74
C THR A 67 6.84 -10.76 -7.87
N ALA A 68 5.89 -10.17 -8.61
CA ALA A 68 5.25 -10.81 -9.76
C ALA A 68 6.06 -10.65 -11.06
N HIS A 69 7.05 -9.75 -11.07
CA HIS A 69 7.88 -9.44 -12.23
C HIS A 69 9.33 -9.91 -12.05
N ASP A 70 9.97 -10.25 -13.16
CA ASP A 70 11.39 -10.59 -13.17
C ASP A 70 12.27 -9.35 -12.97
N VAL A 71 13.42 -9.54 -12.31
CA VAL A 71 14.36 -8.43 -12.02
C VAL A 71 14.85 -7.74 -13.29
N GLU A 72 15.02 -8.51 -14.37
CA GLU A 72 15.43 -8.00 -15.68
C GLU A 72 14.36 -7.09 -16.29
N GLU A 73 13.08 -7.50 -16.24
CA GLU A 73 11.95 -6.68 -16.70
C GLU A 73 11.87 -5.35 -15.93
N LEU A 74 11.99 -5.41 -14.60
CA LEU A 74 11.98 -4.22 -13.75
C LEU A 74 13.16 -3.29 -14.04
N THR A 75 14.34 -3.85 -14.30
CA THR A 75 15.53 -3.09 -14.67
C THR A 75 15.35 -2.42 -16.03
N ASP A 76 14.77 -3.12 -16.99
CA ASP A 76 14.46 -2.57 -18.31
C ASP A 76 13.46 -1.41 -18.21
N VAL A 77 12.41 -1.53 -17.38
CA VAL A 77 11.48 -0.44 -17.11
C VAL A 77 12.18 0.78 -16.50
N VAL A 78 13.02 0.58 -15.49
CA VAL A 78 13.72 1.68 -14.80
C VAL A 78 14.77 2.35 -15.70
N THR A 79 15.40 1.59 -16.60
CA THR A 79 16.41 2.12 -17.54
C THR A 79 15.77 2.81 -18.75
N ALA A 80 14.60 2.34 -19.19
CA ALA A 80 13.86 2.91 -20.32
C ALA A 80 13.05 4.17 -19.94
N VAL A 81 12.69 4.35 -18.66
CA VAL A 81 11.88 5.48 -18.21
C VAL A 81 12.74 6.49 -17.44
N PRO A 82 12.92 7.74 -17.94
CA PRO A 82 13.61 8.78 -17.19
C PRO A 82 12.98 8.98 -15.80
N GLY A 83 13.78 9.07 -14.73
CA GLY A 83 13.27 9.11 -13.35
C GLY A 83 12.21 10.18 -13.07
N GLN A 84 12.26 11.31 -13.79
CA GLN A 84 11.22 12.35 -13.72
C GLN A 84 9.87 11.89 -14.31
N GLN A 85 9.89 11.13 -15.41
CA GLN A 85 8.70 10.52 -16.02
C GLN A 85 8.12 9.41 -15.14
N LEU A 86 8.98 8.63 -14.48
CA LEU A 86 8.56 7.63 -13.50
C LEU A 86 7.85 8.31 -12.32
N ALA A 87 8.42 9.41 -11.80
CA ALA A 87 7.80 10.22 -10.76
C ALA A 87 6.48 10.87 -11.21
N ASP A 88 6.40 11.36 -12.44
CA ASP A 88 5.17 11.95 -13.01
C ASP A 88 4.08 10.89 -13.24
N ALA A 89 4.44 9.68 -13.68
CA ALA A 89 3.53 8.54 -13.79
C ALA A 89 3.01 8.08 -12.41
N LEU A 90 3.88 8.11 -11.39
CA LEU A 90 3.56 7.76 -10.01
C LEU A 90 2.91 8.90 -9.20
N GLY A 91 2.90 10.13 -9.71
CA GLY A 91 2.44 11.33 -8.98
C GLY A 91 1.32 12.14 -9.63
N ARG A 92 1.01 11.92 -10.92
CA ARG A 92 0.16 12.76 -11.78
C ARG A 92 0.39 14.26 -11.64
N GLY A 93 1.28 14.79 -12.47
CA GLY A 93 1.27 16.20 -12.87
C GLY A 93 0.82 16.34 -14.33
N THR A 94 -0.46 16.60 -14.59
CA THR A 94 -0.91 17.17 -15.86
C THR A 94 -0.32 18.58 -15.98
N GLY A 95 0.87 18.74 -16.56
CA GLY A 95 1.49 20.06 -16.57
C GLY A 95 2.82 20.25 -17.30
N SER A 96 3.33 19.27 -18.05
CA SER A 96 4.52 19.51 -18.87
C SER A 96 4.21 19.29 -20.35
N SER A 97 4.27 20.37 -21.13
CA SER A 97 4.19 20.34 -22.59
C SER A 97 5.41 19.58 -23.13
N MET A 98 5.36 18.25 -23.11
CA MET A 98 6.42 17.44 -23.68
C MET A 98 6.54 17.76 -25.18
N GLY A 99 7.75 18.10 -25.61
CA GLY A 99 8.07 18.24 -27.03
C GLY A 99 7.79 16.93 -27.77
N LEU A 100 7.31 17.03 -29.02
CA LEU A 100 6.87 15.90 -29.84
C LEU A 100 7.93 14.79 -29.95
N GLY A 101 9.21 15.15 -30.00
CA GLY A 101 10.33 14.21 -30.06
C GLY A 101 10.54 13.41 -28.78
N LEU A 102 10.34 14.02 -27.61
CA LEU A 102 10.43 13.31 -26.33
C LEU A 102 9.22 12.38 -26.16
N LYS A 103 8.03 12.80 -26.57
CA LYS A 103 6.84 11.93 -26.62
C LYS A 103 7.05 10.71 -27.51
N LEU A 104 7.68 10.89 -28.68
CA LEU A 104 7.95 9.80 -29.61
C LEU A 104 9.03 8.84 -29.08
N LYS A 105 10.11 9.38 -28.51
CA LYS A 105 11.16 8.58 -27.87
C LYS A 105 10.64 7.79 -26.68
N THR A 106 9.91 8.44 -25.77
CA THR A 106 9.21 7.76 -24.66
C THR A 106 8.21 6.74 -25.19
N ALA A 107 7.43 7.02 -26.23
CA ALA A 107 6.50 6.05 -26.79
C ALA A 107 7.19 4.81 -27.41
N VAL A 108 8.38 4.97 -28.00
CA VAL A 108 9.19 3.88 -28.55
C VAL A 108 9.87 3.07 -27.43
N GLU A 109 10.50 3.73 -26.45
CA GLU A 109 11.15 3.09 -25.29
C GLU A 109 10.12 2.41 -24.37
N THR A 110 8.90 2.96 -24.30
CA THR A 110 7.80 2.40 -23.50
C THR A 110 7.01 1.34 -24.27
N PHE A 111 7.20 1.17 -25.59
CA PHE A 111 6.36 0.28 -26.40
C PHE A 111 6.42 -1.19 -25.93
N GLY A 112 7.57 -1.63 -25.43
CA GLY A 112 7.76 -2.97 -24.85
C GLY A 112 7.28 -3.12 -23.40
N HIS A 113 6.95 -2.02 -22.71
CA HIS A 113 6.62 -2.00 -21.27
C HIS A 113 5.24 -1.39 -20.98
N ARG A 114 4.39 -1.20 -22.00
CA ARG A 114 3.07 -0.54 -21.84
C ARG A 114 2.14 -1.34 -20.94
N GLU A 115 2.26 -2.66 -20.97
CA GLU A 115 1.49 -3.59 -20.14
C GLU A 115 1.91 -3.45 -18.67
N THR A 116 3.20 -3.67 -18.38
CA THR A 116 3.83 -3.52 -17.07
C THR A 116 3.56 -2.15 -16.42
N LEU A 117 3.68 -1.05 -17.18
CA LEU A 117 3.34 0.29 -16.68
C LEU A 117 1.84 0.50 -16.48
N GLY A 118 1.02 -0.13 -17.34
CA GLY A 118 -0.43 -0.13 -17.20
C GLY A 118 -0.88 -0.86 -15.93
N GLU A 119 -0.26 -2.00 -15.63
CA GLU A 119 -0.45 -2.75 -14.38
C GLU A 119 -0.02 -1.94 -13.18
N LEU A 120 1.20 -1.38 -13.18
CA LEU A 120 1.70 -0.53 -12.10
C LEU A 120 0.75 0.64 -11.81
N TYR A 121 0.19 1.26 -12.85
CA TYR A 121 -0.82 2.31 -12.70
C TYR A 121 -2.13 1.79 -12.07
N ARG A 122 -2.61 0.60 -12.45
CA ARG A 122 -3.78 -0.02 -11.82
C ARG A 122 -3.49 -0.36 -10.35
N VAL A 123 -2.31 -0.88 -10.05
CA VAL A 123 -1.83 -1.17 -8.67
C VAL A 123 -1.77 0.12 -7.85
N GLN A 124 -1.26 1.22 -8.40
CA GLN A 124 -1.24 2.53 -7.73
C GLN A 124 -2.66 2.99 -7.36
N ARG A 125 -3.65 2.80 -8.25
CA ARG A 125 -5.05 3.11 -7.97
C ARG A 125 -5.62 2.23 -6.86
N LYS A 126 -5.36 0.93 -6.90
CA LYS A 126 -5.75 -0.01 -5.83
C LYS A 126 -5.09 0.32 -4.50
N ALA A 127 -3.85 0.82 -4.53
CA ALA A 127 -3.15 1.27 -3.34
C ALA A 127 -3.79 2.53 -2.73
N ALA A 128 -4.31 3.44 -3.55
CA ALA A 128 -5.09 4.58 -3.06
C ALA A 128 -6.42 4.12 -2.45
N GLU A 129 -7.16 3.26 -3.17
CA GLU A 129 -8.41 2.67 -2.71
C GLU A 129 -8.26 1.92 -1.38
N LEU A 130 -7.20 1.11 -1.24
CA LEU A 130 -6.87 0.38 -0.02
C LEU A 130 -6.55 1.33 1.14
N ARG A 131 -5.81 2.43 0.90
CA ARG A 131 -5.54 3.44 1.93
C ARG A 131 -6.83 4.10 2.42
N ASP A 132 -7.70 4.50 1.49
CA ASP A 132 -9.01 5.10 1.81
C ASP A 132 -9.93 4.11 2.57
N HIS A 133 -9.77 2.81 2.33
CA HIS A 133 -10.45 1.76 3.08
C HIS A 133 -9.90 1.60 4.50
N TYR A 134 -8.57 1.67 4.67
CA TYR A 134 -7.93 1.64 5.99
C TYR A 134 -8.21 2.91 6.81
N ASP A 135 -8.42 4.07 6.18
CA ASP A 135 -8.85 5.29 6.90
C ASP A 135 -10.22 5.11 7.59
N ARG A 136 -11.02 4.15 7.11
CA ARG A 136 -12.32 3.77 7.66
C ARG A 136 -12.24 2.50 8.51
N TYR A 137 -11.07 2.19 9.06
CA TYR A 137 -10.91 1.03 9.95
C TYR A 137 -11.95 1.07 11.07
N PRO A 138 -12.66 -0.06 11.34
CA PRO A 138 -13.83 -0.07 12.19
C PRO A 138 -13.51 0.35 13.62
N ALA A 139 -14.43 1.10 14.22
CA ALA A 139 -14.33 1.55 15.60
C ALA A 139 -14.72 0.46 16.62
N SER A 140 -15.29 -0.66 16.15
CA SER A 140 -15.67 -1.78 17.00
C SER A 140 -15.36 -3.14 16.35
N PRO A 141 -15.18 -4.21 17.13
CA PRO A 141 -14.87 -5.55 16.61
C PRO A 141 -15.96 -6.12 15.69
N GLU A 142 -17.22 -5.80 15.94
CA GLU A 142 -18.37 -6.38 15.22
C GLU A 142 -18.40 -5.95 13.74
N ALA A 143 -17.85 -4.78 13.42
CA ALA A 143 -17.75 -4.27 12.06
C ALA A 143 -16.49 -4.77 11.32
N PHE A 144 -15.63 -5.56 11.98
CA PHE A 144 -14.37 -6.01 11.41
C PHE A 144 -14.54 -6.95 10.22
N GLU A 145 -15.42 -7.94 10.31
CA GLU A 145 -15.59 -8.91 9.21
C GLU A 145 -16.08 -8.23 7.94
N ALA A 146 -17.07 -7.33 8.04
CA ALA A 146 -17.56 -6.56 6.89
C ALA A 146 -16.46 -5.64 6.30
N TRP A 147 -15.63 -5.03 7.15
CA TRP A 147 -14.49 -4.24 6.69
C TRP A 147 -13.45 -5.13 5.99
N LYS A 148 -13.18 -6.32 6.53
CA LYS A 148 -12.20 -7.27 6.01
C LYS A 148 -12.62 -7.82 4.65
N GLU A 149 -13.90 -8.16 4.46
CA GLU A 149 -14.42 -8.61 3.16
C GLU A 149 -14.14 -7.60 2.04
N VAL A 150 -14.35 -6.31 2.29
CA VAL A 150 -14.04 -5.24 1.32
C VAL A 150 -12.53 -5.14 1.08
N ARG A 151 -11.72 -5.27 2.14
CA ARG A 151 -10.26 -5.28 2.04
C ARG A 151 -9.80 -6.44 1.16
N ASP A 152 -10.34 -7.63 1.39
CA ASP A 152 -10.01 -8.85 0.67
C ASP A 152 -10.39 -8.73 -0.82
N GLY A 153 -11.56 -8.15 -1.13
CA GLY A 153 -11.95 -7.87 -2.52
C GLY A 153 -10.99 -6.90 -3.25
N ILE A 154 -10.44 -5.90 -2.54
CA ILE A 154 -9.41 -5.02 -3.12
C ILE A 154 -8.12 -5.82 -3.40
N MET A 155 -7.76 -6.76 -2.53
CA MET A 155 -6.59 -7.63 -2.72
C MET A 155 -6.79 -8.61 -3.89
N ASP A 156 -7.97 -9.20 -4.02
CA ASP A 156 -8.31 -10.09 -5.13
C ASP A 156 -8.16 -9.37 -6.48
N ASP A 157 -8.64 -8.12 -6.56
CA ASP A 157 -8.42 -7.29 -7.75
C ASP A 157 -6.94 -7.05 -8.03
N VAL A 158 -6.12 -6.86 -7.00
CA VAL A 158 -4.66 -6.68 -7.15
C VAL A 158 -4.03 -7.96 -7.69
N TYR A 159 -4.35 -9.12 -7.12
CA TYR A 159 -3.82 -10.40 -7.60
C TYR A 159 -4.25 -10.69 -9.04
N ALA A 160 -5.49 -10.33 -9.41
CA ALA A 160 -5.95 -10.42 -10.79
C ALA A 160 -5.22 -9.45 -11.74
N ILE A 161 -4.80 -8.27 -11.26
CA ILE A 161 -4.01 -7.30 -12.04
C ILE A 161 -2.57 -7.78 -12.22
N THR A 162 -1.94 -8.31 -11.17
CA THR A 162 -0.51 -8.62 -11.18
C THR A 162 -0.19 -10.07 -11.54
N GLY A 163 -1.18 -10.97 -11.54
CA GLY A 163 -0.95 -12.41 -11.67
C GLY A 163 -0.19 -13.03 -10.50
N ALA A 164 -0.04 -12.31 -9.38
CA ALA A 164 0.69 -12.78 -8.22
C ALA A 164 -0.13 -13.79 -7.42
N ASP A 165 0.55 -14.80 -6.86
CA ASP A 165 -0.06 -15.67 -5.87
C ASP A 165 -0.42 -14.88 -4.59
N PRO A 166 -1.55 -15.21 -3.94
CA PRO A 166 -1.91 -14.58 -2.67
C PRO A 166 -0.81 -14.71 -1.63
N LYS A 167 -0.37 -13.56 -1.11
CA LYS A 167 0.67 -13.48 -0.07
C LYS A 167 0.14 -13.84 1.33
N TYR A 168 -1.17 -13.73 1.53
CA TYR A 168 -1.89 -13.88 2.80
C TYR A 168 -3.19 -14.64 2.61
#